data_AF-A0A1A7KF07-F1
#
_entry.id   AF-A0A1A7KF07-F1
#
_cell.length_a   1.000
_cell.length_b   1.000
_cell.length_c   1.000
_cell.angle_alpha   90.00
_cell.angle_beta   90.00
_cell.angle_gamma   90.00
#
_symmetry.space_group_name_H-M   'P 1'
#
loop_
_entity.id
_entity.type
_entity.pdbx_description
1 polymer ?
#
loop_
_entity_poly.entity_id
_entity_poly.type
_entity_poly.pdbx_seq_one_letter_code
_entity_poly.pdbx_strand_id
1 'polypeptide(L)'
;MKKIILLLTLFSGISAFSQIKVLKNETLIEIGKDNSVGLYKKDNKFTFNYQDINTSNLNTFRSFSFHDMNGDVQELYKMITDGFIDQPTGNISLELPNDIIELQYEKNYGQPTVQIIQYINKNKKYVGKSQFLNKKQIDKIFGIGTPKAALYKTVVKQTPVNPVNNTVQNSVNSTQNYTAPATKTPVKPTKKRK
;
A
#
# COMPACT_ATOMS: atom_id res chain seq x y z
N MET A 1 -37.15 17.13 -66.70
CA MET A 1 -35.83 17.42 -66.08
C MET A 1 -35.88 17.53 -64.54
N LYS A 2 -36.92 18.10 -63.93
CA LYS A 2 -37.02 18.26 -62.46
C LYS A 2 -37.08 16.94 -61.64
N LYS A 3 -37.58 15.84 -62.24
CA LYS A 3 -37.69 14.52 -61.59
C LYS A 3 -36.36 13.76 -61.50
N ILE A 4 -35.42 14.02 -62.41
CA ILE A 4 -34.07 13.41 -62.40
C ILE A 4 -33.21 14.08 -61.32
N ILE A 5 -33.34 15.40 -61.14
CA ILE A 5 -32.57 16.16 -60.16
C ILE A 5 -32.89 15.69 -58.73
N LEU A 6 -34.16 15.40 -58.43
CA LEU A 6 -34.59 14.88 -57.14
C LEU A 6 -33.99 13.50 -56.82
N LEU A 7 -33.84 12.64 -57.83
CA LEU A 7 -33.30 11.30 -57.65
C LEU A 7 -31.79 11.36 -57.36
N LEU A 8 -31.08 12.32 -57.97
CA LEU A 8 -29.63 12.46 -57.80
C LEU A 8 -29.24 13.07 -56.45
N THR A 9 -30.06 13.96 -55.87
CA THR A 9 -29.83 14.49 -54.51
C THR A 9 -30.08 13.46 -53.41
N LEU A 10 -30.88 12.42 -53.67
CA LEU A 10 -31.21 11.40 -52.66
C LEU A 10 -30.06 10.40 -52.41
N PHE A 11 -29.16 10.19 -53.38
CA PHE A 11 -28.04 9.26 -53.24
C PHE A 11 -26.79 9.86 -52.58
N SER A 12 -26.70 11.18 -52.43
CA SER A 12 -25.53 11.84 -51.82
C SER A 12 -25.57 11.89 -50.28
N GLY A 13 -26.66 11.42 -49.65
CA GLY A 13 -26.90 11.55 -48.20
C GLY A 13 -26.37 10.40 -47.33
N ILE A 14 -25.79 9.34 -47.91
CA ILE A 14 -25.45 8.10 -47.19
C ILE A 14 -23.93 7.87 -47.12
N SER A 15 -23.15 8.93 -46.91
CA SER A 15 -21.76 8.77 -46.47
C SER A 15 -21.72 8.81 -44.95
N ALA A 16 -22.28 7.78 -44.32
CA ALA A 16 -22.11 7.59 -42.88
C ALA A 16 -20.63 7.30 -42.62
N PHE A 17 -19.96 8.19 -41.89
CA PHE A 17 -18.61 7.97 -41.38
C PHE A 17 -18.60 6.77 -40.44
N SER A 18 -18.47 5.55 -40.99
CA SER A 18 -18.16 4.36 -40.21
C SER A 18 -16.66 4.38 -39.92
N GLN A 19 -16.27 5.27 -39.01
CA GLN A 19 -14.89 5.32 -38.54
C GLN A 19 -14.70 4.15 -37.58
N ILE A 20 -13.80 3.22 -37.92
CA ILE A 20 -13.35 2.20 -36.98
C ILE A 20 -12.64 2.94 -35.83
N LYS A 21 -13.31 3.04 -34.68
CA LYS A 21 -12.71 3.58 -33.47
C LYS A 21 -11.71 2.55 -32.96
N VAL A 22 -10.42 2.79 -33.19
CA VAL A 22 -9.35 2.01 -32.54
C VAL A 22 -9.43 2.31 -31.05
N LEU A 23 -10.01 1.40 -30.27
CA LEU A 23 -9.82 1.41 -28.84
C LEU A 23 -8.34 1.18 -28.61
N LYS A 24 -7.65 2.17 -28.02
CA LYS A 24 -6.35 1.93 -27.42
C LYS A 24 -6.57 0.85 -26.36
N ASN A 25 -6.13 -0.38 -26.64
CA ASN A 25 -6.07 -1.41 -25.62
C ASN A 25 -4.98 -1.00 -24.64
N GLU A 26 -5.37 -0.30 -23.59
CA GLU A 26 -4.52 -0.02 -22.44
C GLU A 26 -4.05 -1.36 -21.87
N THR A 27 -2.77 -1.66 -22.05
CA THR A 27 -2.19 -2.93 -21.65
C THR A 27 -2.11 -2.99 -20.13
N LEU A 28 -2.70 -4.02 -19.53
CA LEU A 28 -2.52 -4.33 -18.12
C LEU A 28 -1.06 -4.75 -17.90
N ILE A 29 -0.32 -3.98 -17.10
CA ILE A 29 1.07 -4.27 -16.77
C ILE A 29 1.12 -4.94 -15.40
N GLU A 30 1.58 -6.18 -15.32
CA GLU A 30 1.88 -6.82 -14.05
C GLU A 30 3.13 -6.19 -13.43
N ILE A 31 3.00 -5.59 -12.24
CA ILE A 31 4.13 -5.04 -11.47
C ILE A 31 4.88 -6.18 -10.79
N GLY A 32 4.13 -7.06 -10.10
CA GLY A 32 4.67 -8.21 -9.41
C GLY A 32 3.56 -9.11 -8.86
N LYS A 33 3.91 -10.37 -8.59
CA LYS A 33 3.00 -11.40 -8.12
C LYS A 33 3.74 -12.38 -7.21
N ASP A 34 3.08 -12.81 -6.15
CA ASP A 34 3.51 -13.94 -5.33
C ASP A 34 2.28 -14.83 -5.06
N ASN A 35 2.35 -16.09 -5.52
CA ASN A 35 1.25 -17.04 -5.47
C ASN A 35 -0.05 -16.44 -6.03
N SER A 36 -1.08 -16.35 -5.20
CA SER A 36 -2.39 -15.86 -5.57
C SER A 36 -2.59 -14.37 -5.36
N VAL A 37 -1.55 -13.62 -4.96
CA VAL A 37 -1.61 -12.17 -4.75
C VAL A 37 -0.73 -11.46 -5.77
N GLY A 38 -1.26 -10.44 -6.44
CA GLY A 38 -0.50 -9.67 -7.42
C GLY A 38 -0.96 -8.21 -7.52
N LEU A 39 -0.01 -7.36 -7.94
CA LEU A 39 -0.22 -5.95 -8.20
C LEU A 39 -0.09 -5.70 -9.70
N TYR A 40 -1.11 -5.05 -10.25
CA TYR A 40 -1.19 -4.70 -11.66
C TYR A 40 -1.41 -3.20 -11.81
N LYS A 41 -0.84 -2.64 -12.88
CA LYS A 41 -0.99 -1.24 -13.27
C LYS A 41 -1.75 -1.16 -14.58
N LYS A 42 -2.76 -0.30 -14.61
CA LYS A 42 -3.45 0.11 -15.83
C LYS A 42 -3.56 1.64 -15.80
N ASP A 43 -2.83 2.30 -16.68
CA ASP A 43 -2.68 3.76 -16.70
C ASP A 43 -2.22 4.32 -15.35
N ASN A 44 -3.03 5.17 -14.71
CA ASN A 44 -2.79 5.69 -13.37
C ASN A 44 -3.57 4.96 -12.27
N LYS A 45 -4.07 3.75 -12.55
CA LYS A 45 -4.79 2.92 -11.60
C LYS A 45 -3.97 1.69 -11.26
N PHE A 46 -3.83 1.44 -9.97
CA PHE A 46 -3.22 0.23 -9.43
C PHE A 46 -4.31 -0.68 -8.90
N THR A 47 -4.18 -1.97 -9.20
CA THR A 47 -5.14 -3.00 -8.83
C THR A 47 -4.40 -4.11 -8.09
N PHE A 48 -4.74 -4.31 -6.83
CA PHE A 48 -4.38 -5.50 -6.09
C PHE A 48 -5.40 -6.59 -6.41
N ASN A 49 -4.92 -7.76 -6.78
CA ASN A 49 -5.73 -8.96 -6.96
C ASN A 49 -5.24 -10.03 -5.98
N TYR A 50 -6.17 -10.71 -5.33
CA TYR A 50 -5.85 -11.78 -4.39
C TYR A 50 -6.93 -12.87 -4.40
N GLN A 51 -6.54 -14.10 -4.09
CA GLN A 51 -7.47 -15.19 -3.80
C GLN A 51 -8.05 -15.00 -2.39
N ASP A 52 -9.37 -15.03 -2.30
CA ASP A 52 -10.11 -14.84 -1.06
C ASP A 52 -10.11 -16.13 -0.24
N ILE A 53 -9.44 -16.11 0.92
CA ILE A 53 -9.38 -17.26 1.82
C ILE A 53 -10.58 -17.31 2.77
N ASN A 54 -11.42 -16.27 2.79
CA ASN A 54 -12.60 -16.21 3.66
C ASN A 54 -13.79 -17.00 3.10
N THR A 55 -13.69 -17.48 1.85
CA THR A 55 -14.72 -18.29 1.19
C THR A 55 -14.25 -19.72 0.98
N SER A 56 -15.17 -20.67 1.08
CA SER A 56 -14.88 -22.10 0.86
C SER A 56 -14.48 -22.41 -0.59
N ASN A 57 -14.77 -21.51 -1.54
CA ASN A 57 -14.37 -21.68 -2.92
C ASN A 57 -12.99 -21.06 -3.16
N LEU A 58 -11.97 -21.93 -3.25
CA LEU A 58 -10.59 -21.56 -3.53
C LEU A 58 -10.39 -20.85 -4.88
N ASN A 59 -11.36 -20.85 -5.79
CA ASN A 59 -11.24 -20.13 -7.07
C ASN A 59 -11.83 -18.71 -7.01
N THR A 60 -12.18 -18.21 -5.83
CA THR A 60 -12.72 -16.85 -5.68
C THR A 60 -11.59 -15.85 -5.60
N PHE A 61 -11.48 -15.00 -6.61
CA PHE A 61 -10.54 -13.88 -6.62
C PHE A 61 -11.27 -12.57 -6.34
N ARG A 62 -10.62 -11.71 -5.56
CA ARG A 62 -11.08 -10.37 -5.22
C ARG A 62 -10.02 -9.37 -5.62
N SER A 63 -10.46 -8.14 -5.86
CA SER A 63 -9.56 -7.07 -6.19
C SER A 63 -10.08 -5.76 -5.64
N PHE A 64 -9.17 -4.89 -5.26
CA PHE A 64 -9.43 -3.48 -5.02
C PHE A 64 -8.53 -2.66 -5.92
N SER A 65 -8.93 -1.43 -6.19
CA SER A 65 -8.16 -0.53 -7.03
C SER A 65 -8.16 0.88 -6.47
N PHE A 66 -7.06 1.59 -6.71
CA PHE A 66 -6.91 2.98 -6.34
C PHE A 66 -6.07 3.71 -7.38
N HIS A 67 -6.21 5.03 -7.42
CA HIS A 67 -5.39 5.89 -8.26
C HIS A 67 -4.13 6.28 -7.51
N ASP A 68 -3.02 6.37 -8.23
CA ASP A 68 -1.77 6.89 -7.68
C ASP A 68 -1.71 8.40 -7.93
N MET A 69 -2.13 9.19 -6.95
CA MET A 69 -2.16 10.65 -7.07
C MET A 69 -0.88 11.28 -6.53
N ASN A 70 -0.37 10.79 -5.39
CA ASN A 70 0.76 11.39 -4.68
C ASN A 70 1.88 10.38 -4.36
N GLY A 71 2.03 9.31 -5.14
CA GLY A 71 2.93 8.21 -4.78
C GLY A 71 2.30 7.27 -3.76
N ASP A 72 0.97 7.13 -3.81
CA ASP A 72 0.15 6.38 -2.84
C ASP A 72 0.56 4.89 -2.83
N VAL A 73 1.02 4.37 -3.97
CA VAL A 73 1.54 3.00 -4.07
C VAL A 73 2.83 2.83 -3.27
N GLN A 74 3.72 3.82 -3.36
CA GLN A 74 4.98 3.82 -2.61
C GLN A 74 4.72 4.01 -1.11
N GLU A 75 3.77 4.87 -0.75
CA GLU A 75 3.36 5.07 0.64
C GLU A 75 2.71 3.81 1.22
N LEU A 76 1.83 3.15 0.47
CA LEU A 76 1.23 1.86 0.86
C LEU A 76 2.31 0.80 1.08
N TYR A 77 3.29 0.69 0.17
CA TYR A 77 4.43 -0.22 0.36
C TYR A 77 5.19 0.10 1.65
N LYS A 78 5.53 1.37 1.87
CA LYS A 78 6.26 1.82 3.06
C LYS A 78 5.49 1.48 4.33
N MET A 79 4.19 1.80 4.37
CA MET A 79 3.30 1.50 5.49
C MET A 79 3.24 0.01 5.80
N ILE A 80 3.15 -0.83 4.76
CA ILE A 80 3.19 -2.29 4.93
C ILE A 80 4.54 -2.74 5.50
N THR A 81 5.65 -2.21 4.97
CA THR A 81 6.98 -2.62 5.41
C THR A 81 7.33 -2.17 6.81
N ASP A 82 6.91 -0.96 7.19
CA ASP A 82 7.15 -0.41 8.53
C ASP A 82 6.43 -1.23 9.59
N GLY A 83 5.22 -1.72 9.29
CA GLY A 83 4.45 -2.60 10.18
C GLY A 83 5.07 -3.98 10.42
N PHE A 84 6.03 -4.43 9.61
CA PHE A 84 6.82 -5.62 9.92
C PHE A 84 7.95 -5.36 10.92
N ILE A 85 8.43 -4.11 11.01
CA ILE A 85 9.51 -3.69 11.92
C ILE A 85 8.92 -3.30 13.27
N ASP A 86 7.93 -2.41 13.24
CA ASP A 86 7.18 -1.96 14.41
C ASP A 86 5.72 -2.38 14.24
N GLN A 87 5.39 -3.53 14.83
CA GLN A 87 4.08 -4.14 14.67
C GLN A 87 3.02 -3.26 15.38
N PRO A 88 2.03 -2.72 14.65
CA PRO A 88 1.01 -1.89 15.25
C PRO A 88 0.12 -2.70 16.20
N THR A 89 -0.35 -2.07 17.29
CA THR A 89 -1.24 -2.69 18.27
C THR A 89 -2.62 -3.06 17.70
N GLY A 90 -2.99 -2.50 16.54
CA GLY A 90 -4.26 -2.78 15.88
C GLY A 90 -4.14 -2.75 14.35
N ASN A 91 -5.28 -2.97 13.69
CA ASN A 91 -5.34 -2.95 12.23
C ASN A 91 -5.13 -1.52 11.71
N ILE A 92 -4.37 -1.39 10.63
CA ILE A 92 -4.27 -0.13 9.90
C ILE A 92 -5.38 -0.10 8.85
N SER A 93 -6.36 0.78 9.03
CA SER A 93 -7.47 0.94 8.08
C SER A 93 -7.16 2.04 7.05
N LEU A 94 -7.34 1.72 5.77
CA LEU A 94 -7.16 2.56 4.61
C LEU A 94 -8.50 2.70 3.90
N GLU A 95 -8.97 3.93 3.73
CA GLU A 95 -10.19 4.19 2.97
C GLU A 95 -9.86 4.41 1.49
N LEU A 96 -10.45 3.58 0.63
CA LEU A 96 -10.41 3.74 -0.82
C LEU A 96 -11.76 4.31 -1.31
N PRO A 97 -11.83 4.81 -2.56
CA PRO A 97 -13.09 5.35 -3.10
C PRO A 97 -14.26 4.37 -3.02
N ASN A 98 -14.01 3.09 -3.33
CA ASN A 98 -15.05 2.06 -3.39
C ASN A 98 -14.99 1.06 -2.23
N ASP A 99 -13.84 0.89 -1.59
CA ASP A 99 -13.60 -0.17 -0.60
C ASP A 99 -12.92 0.39 0.65
N ILE A 100 -12.91 -0.39 1.73
CA ILE A 100 -12.05 -0.14 2.88
C ILE A 100 -11.09 -1.31 2.99
N ILE A 101 -9.79 -1.03 3.15
CA ILE A 101 -8.76 -2.04 3.32
C ILE A 101 -8.22 -1.98 4.74
N GLU A 102 -8.06 -3.12 5.39
CA GLU A 102 -7.38 -3.24 6.67
C GLU A 102 -6.12 -4.09 6.51
N LEU A 103 -5.02 -3.60 7.07
CA LEU A 103 -3.78 -4.35 7.21
C LEU A 103 -3.74 -4.94 8.61
N GLN A 104 -3.87 -6.26 8.70
CA GLN A 104 -3.79 -7.00 9.95
C GLN A 104 -2.41 -7.66 10.05
N TYR A 105 -1.64 -7.29 11.07
CA TYR A 105 -0.32 -7.86 11.31
C TYR A 105 -0.38 -8.94 12.38
N GLU A 106 0.18 -10.10 12.08
CA GLU A 106 0.24 -11.24 13.00
C GLU A 106 1.61 -11.90 12.96
N LYS A 107 1.98 -12.57 14.05
CA LYS A 107 3.19 -13.39 14.13
C LYS A 107 2.84 -14.84 13.85
N ASN A 108 3.13 -15.30 12.64
CA ASN A 108 2.96 -16.70 12.25
C ASN A 108 4.30 -17.42 12.39
N TYR A 109 4.37 -18.42 13.28
CA TYR A 109 5.59 -19.18 13.59
C TYR A 109 6.81 -18.31 13.92
N GLY A 110 6.58 -17.21 14.67
CA GLY A 110 7.62 -16.26 15.05
C GLY A 110 8.04 -15.27 13.97
N GLN A 111 7.49 -15.37 12.76
CA GLN A 111 7.74 -14.44 11.66
C GLN A 111 6.59 -13.43 11.54
N PRO A 112 6.87 -12.12 11.43
CA PRO A 112 5.83 -11.12 11.23
C PRO A 112 5.24 -11.25 9.82
N THR A 113 3.92 -11.27 9.75
CA THR A 113 3.14 -11.42 8.52
C THR A 113 2.00 -10.41 8.49
N VAL A 114 1.58 -10.03 7.30
CA VAL A 114 0.45 -9.13 7.07
C VAL A 114 -0.63 -9.85 6.27
N GLN A 115 -1.88 -9.65 6.66
CA GLN A 115 -3.05 -10.04 5.90
C GLN A 115 -3.79 -8.78 5.46
N ILE A 116 -4.25 -8.78 4.21
CA ILE A 116 -5.08 -7.72 3.65
C ILE A 116 -6.54 -8.15 3.80
N ILE A 117 -7.33 -7.31 4.46
CA ILE A 117 -8.77 -7.49 4.62
C ILE A 117 -9.48 -6.41 3.83
N GLN A 118 -10.35 -6.79 2.89
CA GLN A 118 -11.15 -5.86 2.09
C GLN A 118 -12.60 -5.90 2.57
N TYR A 119 -13.15 -4.74 2.91
CA TYR A 119 -14.60 -4.53 3.00
C TYR A 119 -15.10 -4.03 1.66
N ILE A 120 -15.75 -4.93 0.92
CA ILE A 120 -16.18 -4.70 -0.47
C ILE A 120 -17.33 -3.70 -0.48
N ASN A 121 -17.27 -2.68 -1.35
CA ASN A 121 -18.28 -1.63 -1.44
C ASN A 121 -18.52 -0.92 -0.09
N LYS A 122 -17.48 -0.77 0.73
CA LYS A 122 -17.51 -0.24 2.10
C LYS A 122 -18.51 -0.97 3.02
N ASN A 123 -18.84 -2.21 2.71
CA ASN A 123 -19.82 -2.99 3.45
C ASN A 123 -19.15 -4.02 4.36
N LYS A 124 -19.35 -3.89 5.67
CA LYS A 124 -18.78 -4.81 6.69
C LYS A 124 -19.29 -6.25 6.59
N LYS A 125 -20.39 -6.50 5.87
CA LYS A 125 -20.90 -7.87 5.63
C LYS A 125 -20.11 -8.62 4.57
N TYR A 126 -19.54 -7.91 3.59
CA TYR A 126 -18.82 -8.52 2.48
C TYR A 126 -17.32 -8.32 2.69
N VAL A 127 -16.70 -9.31 3.33
CA VAL A 127 -15.29 -9.29 3.71
C VAL A 127 -14.53 -10.30 2.86
N GLY A 128 -13.52 -9.83 2.14
CA GLY A 128 -12.52 -10.68 1.50
C GLY A 128 -11.20 -10.64 2.28
N LYS A 129 -10.52 -11.78 2.40
CA LYS A 129 -9.22 -11.86 3.08
C LYS A 129 -8.15 -12.44 2.17
N SER A 130 -6.98 -11.82 2.10
CA SER A 130 -5.82 -12.40 1.42
C SER A 130 -5.19 -13.50 2.26
N GLN A 131 -4.29 -14.29 1.65
CA GLN A 131 -3.33 -15.07 2.42
C GLN A 131 -2.44 -14.16 3.28
N PHE A 132 -1.80 -14.73 4.32
CA PHE A 132 -0.74 -14.05 5.06
C PHE A 132 0.50 -13.91 4.19
N LEU A 133 1.09 -12.72 4.21
CA LEU A 133 2.25 -12.35 3.42
C LEU A 133 3.39 -11.94 4.35
N ASN A 134 4.57 -12.48 4.11
CA ASN A 134 5.79 -12.00 4.76
C ASN A 134 6.42 -10.84 3.95
N LYS A 135 7.41 -10.18 4.55
CA LYS A 135 8.10 -9.06 3.89
C LYS A 135 8.65 -9.41 2.50
N LYS A 136 9.25 -10.59 2.31
CA LYS A 136 9.81 -10.98 1.01
C LYS A 136 8.73 -11.12 -0.07
N GLN A 137 7.54 -11.60 0.31
CA GLN A 137 6.41 -11.73 -0.60
C GLN A 137 5.85 -10.36 -0.97
N ILE A 138 5.74 -9.44 0.00
CA ILE A 138 5.39 -8.04 -0.25
C ILE A 138 6.40 -7.40 -1.22
N ASP A 139 7.71 -7.53 -0.94
CA ASP A 139 8.75 -6.99 -1.82
C ASP A 139 8.59 -7.51 -3.28
N LYS A 140 8.26 -8.79 -3.47
CA LYS A 140 7.98 -9.37 -4.79
C LYS A 140 6.72 -8.82 -5.45
N ILE A 141 5.61 -8.70 -4.71
CA ILE A 141 4.33 -8.18 -5.23
C ILE A 141 4.50 -6.74 -5.73
N PHE A 142 5.26 -5.94 -4.98
CA PHE A 142 5.61 -4.57 -5.37
C PHE A 142 6.76 -4.52 -6.41
N GLY A 143 7.34 -5.66 -6.81
CA GLY A 143 8.39 -5.71 -7.82
C GLY A 143 9.71 -5.06 -7.38
N ILE A 144 9.97 -4.98 -6.07
CA ILE A 144 11.21 -4.43 -5.51
C ILE A 144 12.41 -5.22 -6.04
N GLY A 145 13.43 -4.50 -6.50
CA GLY A 145 14.61 -5.08 -7.16
C GLY A 145 14.41 -5.40 -8.64
N THR A 146 13.23 -5.13 -9.21
CA THR A 146 12.97 -5.24 -10.65
C THR A 146 12.82 -3.86 -11.31
N PRO A 147 13.00 -3.74 -12.64
CA PRO A 147 12.74 -2.49 -13.36
C PRO A 147 11.29 -2.00 -13.23
N LYS A 148 10.34 -2.90 -12.91
CA LYS A 148 8.92 -2.57 -12.79
C LYS A 148 8.59 -1.72 -11.58
N ALA A 149 9.42 -1.74 -10.53
CA ALA A 149 9.26 -0.83 -9.39
C ALA A 149 9.40 0.65 -9.79
N ALA A 150 10.12 0.95 -10.88
CA ALA A 150 10.23 2.32 -11.39
C ALA A 150 8.90 2.86 -11.95
N LEU A 151 7.90 2.01 -12.18
CA LEU A 151 6.60 2.42 -12.72
C LEU A 151 5.72 3.19 -11.73
N TYR A 152 6.05 3.17 -10.44
CA TYR A 152 5.31 3.86 -9.37
C TYR A 152 6.23 4.52 -8.33
N LYS A 153 7.55 4.25 -8.37
CA LYS A 153 8.53 5.06 -7.63
C LYS A 153 8.65 6.40 -8.30
N THR A 154 7.79 7.35 -7.94
CA THR A 154 8.01 8.75 -8.25
C THR A 154 9.36 9.13 -7.66
N VAL A 155 10.26 9.72 -8.46
CA VAL A 155 11.42 10.43 -7.91
C VAL A 155 10.82 11.59 -7.13
N VAL A 156 10.52 11.36 -5.84
CA VAL A 156 10.30 12.44 -4.90
C VAL A 156 11.59 13.23 -4.97
N LYS A 157 11.58 14.36 -5.67
CA LYS A 157 12.61 15.38 -5.52
C LYS A 157 12.51 15.77 -4.06
N GLN A 158 13.31 15.11 -3.23
CA GLN A 158 13.63 15.60 -1.91
C GLN A 158 14.20 16.98 -2.15
N THR A 159 13.40 18.02 -1.90
CA THR A 159 13.97 19.35 -1.69
C THR A 159 14.98 19.16 -0.56
N PRO A 160 16.26 19.44 -0.79
CA PRO A 160 17.26 19.29 0.26
C PRO A 160 16.88 20.21 1.41
N VAL A 161 16.36 19.65 2.49
CA VAL A 161 16.26 20.35 3.76
C VAL A 161 17.70 20.45 4.24
N ASN A 162 18.26 21.65 4.20
CA ASN A 162 19.61 21.95 4.65
C ASN A 162 19.89 21.27 5.99
N PRO A 163 21.06 20.63 6.18
CA PRO A 163 21.44 20.16 7.51
C PRO A 163 21.65 21.39 8.40
N VAL A 164 20.74 21.62 9.35
CA VAL A 164 21.01 22.51 10.47
C VAL A 164 22.08 21.85 11.31
N ASN A 165 23.26 22.44 11.23
CA ASN A 165 24.48 22.00 11.90
C ASN A 165 24.28 22.15 13.41
N ASN A 166 24.40 21.05 14.15
CA ASN A 166 24.56 21.07 15.61
C ASN A 166 25.95 21.63 15.95
N THR A 167 26.02 22.89 16.35
CA THR A 167 27.19 23.40 17.08
C THR A 167 26.92 23.24 18.57
N VAL A 168 27.45 22.16 19.12
CA VAL A 168 27.73 22.01 20.55
C VAL A 168 28.78 23.04 20.92
N GLN A 169 28.43 23.98 21.81
CA GLN A 169 29.40 24.89 22.42
C GLN A 169 29.53 24.53 23.90
N ASN A 170 30.70 24.01 24.24
CA ASN A 170 31.17 23.78 25.60
C ASN A 170 31.45 25.12 26.29
N SER A 171 31.10 25.22 27.57
CA SER A 171 31.76 26.10 28.53
C SER A 171 31.77 25.45 29.92
N VAL A 172 32.92 25.57 30.58
CA VAL A 172 33.41 24.85 31.76
C VAL A 172 33.52 25.81 32.96
N ASN A 173 33.39 25.26 34.20
CA ASN A 173 33.67 25.79 35.56
C ASN A 173 32.64 26.77 36.18
N SER A 174 32.24 26.67 37.47
CA SER A 174 33.07 26.56 38.69
C SER A 174 32.29 26.06 39.94
N THR A 175 33.01 25.34 40.82
CA THR A 175 32.91 25.08 42.29
C THR A 175 31.85 25.77 43.18
N GLN A 176 31.30 25.02 44.17
CA GLN A 176 31.53 25.21 45.63
C GLN A 176 30.79 24.15 46.49
N ASN A 177 31.43 23.78 47.59
CA ASN A 177 31.16 22.71 48.56
C ASN A 177 29.93 22.93 49.43
N TYR A 178 29.26 21.86 49.89
CA TYR A 178 28.82 21.68 51.29
C TYR A 178 28.69 20.18 51.66
N THR A 179 28.97 19.91 52.92
CA THR A 179 29.28 18.67 53.65
C THR A 179 28.13 17.66 53.86
N ALA A 180 28.50 16.38 54.02
CA ALA A 180 27.67 15.25 54.43
C ALA A 180 27.22 15.34 55.92
N PRO A 181 26.31 14.47 56.43
CA PRO A 181 26.67 13.09 56.77
C PRO A 181 25.57 12.02 56.54
N ALA A 182 26.04 10.78 56.66
CA ALA A 182 25.44 9.51 56.27
C ALA A 182 24.48 8.87 57.29
N THR A 183 23.57 8.00 56.81
CA THR A 183 23.13 6.83 57.61
C THR A 183 22.61 5.64 56.77
N LYS A 184 23.43 4.60 56.71
CA LYS A 184 23.17 3.15 56.94
C LYS A 184 21.92 2.47 56.31
N THR A 185 22.20 1.52 55.41
CA THR A 185 21.41 0.32 55.10
C THR A 185 21.25 -0.60 56.32
N PRO A 186 20.18 -1.44 56.37
CA PRO A 186 20.44 -2.88 56.29
C PRO A 186 19.40 -3.72 55.51
N VAL A 187 19.78 -4.98 55.38
CA VAL A 187 19.36 -6.08 54.50
C VAL A 187 18.01 -6.75 54.84
N LYS A 188 17.43 -7.38 53.79
CA LYS A 188 16.27 -8.30 53.63
C LYS A 188 16.07 -9.39 54.70
N PRO A 189 14.86 -9.99 54.81
CA PRO A 189 14.75 -11.39 54.37
C PRO A 189 13.44 -11.80 53.66
N THR A 190 13.58 -12.89 52.90
CA THR A 190 12.64 -13.73 52.15
C THR A 190 11.46 -14.31 52.94
N LYS A 191 10.29 -14.44 52.30
CA LYS A 191 9.17 -15.27 52.77
C LYS A 191 8.72 -16.26 51.68
N LYS A 192 8.84 -17.56 51.98
CA LYS A 192 8.20 -18.67 51.25
C LYS A 192 6.69 -18.63 51.47
N ARG A 193 5.90 -18.96 50.43
CA ARG A 193 4.47 -19.25 50.56
C ARG A 193 4.26 -20.76 50.37
N LYS A 194 3.39 -21.29 51.23
CA LYS A 194 2.90 -22.68 51.30
C LYS A 194 2.14 -23.07 50.04
#